data_AF-X8H8N0-F1
#
_entry.id   AF-X8H8N0-F1
#
_cell.length_a   1.000
_cell.length_b   1.000
_cell.length_c   1.000
_cell.angle_alpha   90.00
_cell.angle_beta   90.00
_cell.angle_gamma   90.00
#
_symmetry.space_group_name_H-M   'P 1'
#
loop_
_entity.id
_entity.type
_entity.pdbx_description
1 polymer ?
#
loop_
_entity_poly.entity_id
_entity_poly.type
_entity_poly.pdbx_seq_one_letter_code
_entity_poly.pdbx_strand_id
1 'polypeptide(L)'
;MAKRKAFLKIVKENGPLVLDGAFGTELERHGCNIHDELWSSKMLIENPEIIKKVHISYLAAGADIIESSGYQATVAGFKAHGYGTEEALDLVKLSVRLAVQARNEFLEAKANDALTLRGITLGEQLPDGSVRYFSEGALPKPLVAASVGPYGAFLADGSEYRGDYGVQTEYLEVFHIPRIALFCEENPDVLACETVPCYDEAIAIARTLCDPLTTKGIPAWISFSCKDEHHISSGETIIKCAEMIDKVRQVTGIGINCTAPEYVESGYRTKSVAILVPKIGK
;
A
#
# COMPACT_ATOMS: atom_id res chain seq x y z
N MET A 1 -2.18 20.00 -1.92
CA MET A 1 -0.97 20.50 -2.64
C MET A 1 0.32 20.41 -1.84
N ALA A 2 0.38 20.85 -0.57
CA ALA A 2 1.61 20.82 0.22
C ALA A 2 2.15 19.40 0.44
N LYS A 3 1.29 18.44 0.84
CA LYS A 3 1.65 17.03 1.04
C LYS A 3 2.29 16.40 -0.21
N ARG A 4 1.69 16.59 -1.38
CA ARG A 4 2.26 16.18 -2.68
C ARG A 4 3.66 16.75 -2.92
N LYS A 5 3.86 18.05 -2.71
CA LYS A 5 5.17 18.70 -2.92
C LYS A 5 6.21 18.15 -1.95
N ALA A 6 5.83 17.88 -0.69
CA ALA A 6 6.69 17.28 0.30
C ALA A 6 7.10 15.85 -0.11
N PHE A 7 6.15 15.01 -0.53
CA PHE A 7 6.44 13.65 -1.01
C PHE A 7 7.42 13.65 -2.18
N LEU A 8 7.17 14.45 -3.22
CA LEU A 8 8.09 14.54 -4.37
C LEU A 8 9.47 15.09 -4.00
N LYS A 9 9.55 15.98 -2.99
CA LYS A 9 10.82 16.47 -2.46
C LYS A 9 11.60 15.32 -1.81
N ILE A 10 10.93 14.50 -0.99
CA ILE A 10 11.52 13.33 -0.35
C ILE A 10 12.10 12.37 -1.39
N VAL A 11 11.31 11.98 -2.40
CA VAL A 11 11.80 11.08 -3.46
C VAL A 11 12.99 11.69 -4.22
N LYS A 12 12.94 12.99 -4.52
CA LYS A 12 14.02 13.68 -5.25
C LYS A 12 15.33 13.76 -4.44
N GLU A 13 15.25 13.96 -3.13
CA GLU A 13 16.42 14.18 -2.27
C GLU A 13 17.10 12.87 -1.84
N ASN A 14 16.35 11.76 -1.74
CA ASN A 14 16.86 10.51 -1.20
C ASN A 14 17.08 9.43 -2.28
N GLY A 15 16.64 9.68 -3.51
CA GLY A 15 16.78 8.72 -4.61
C GLY A 15 15.74 7.60 -4.52
N PRO A 16 16.09 6.35 -4.92
CA PRO A 16 15.21 5.21 -4.78
C PRO A 16 14.82 4.99 -3.31
N LEU A 17 13.53 4.79 -3.05
CA LEU A 17 13.00 4.43 -1.74
C LEU A 17 12.64 2.94 -1.75
N VAL A 18 12.87 2.28 -0.61
CA VAL A 18 12.54 0.86 -0.42
C VAL A 18 11.12 0.73 0.13
N LEU A 19 10.24 0.08 -0.62
CA LEU A 19 8.93 -0.37 -0.11
C LEU A 19 9.11 -1.62 0.76
N ASP A 20 8.14 -1.88 1.64
CA ASP A 20 8.05 -3.16 2.33
C ASP A 20 7.71 -4.32 1.38
N GLY A 21 7.65 -5.53 1.94
CA GLY A 21 7.44 -6.75 1.18
C GLY A 21 6.04 -7.34 1.36
N ALA A 22 5.89 -8.59 0.94
CA ALA A 22 4.64 -9.32 1.01
C ALA A 22 4.09 -9.42 2.45
N PHE A 23 2.96 -8.76 2.69
CA PHE A 23 2.30 -8.75 4.00
C PHE A 23 1.77 -10.13 4.40
N GLY A 24 1.10 -10.83 3.48
CA GLY A 24 0.52 -12.16 3.73
C GLY A 24 1.57 -13.21 4.11
N THR A 25 2.74 -13.20 3.47
CA THR A 25 3.84 -14.14 3.76
C THR A 25 4.42 -13.92 5.15
N GLU A 26 4.53 -12.67 5.60
CA GLU A 26 4.97 -12.39 6.97
C GLU A 26 3.92 -12.79 8.02
N LEU A 27 2.63 -12.64 7.71
CA LEU A 27 1.57 -13.18 8.55
C LEU A 27 1.67 -14.71 8.67
N GLU A 28 1.88 -15.44 7.56
CA GLU A 28 2.11 -16.90 7.58
C GLU A 28 3.32 -17.27 8.45
N ARG A 29 4.44 -16.53 8.33
CA ARG A 29 5.64 -16.75 9.16
C ARG A 29 5.40 -16.53 10.65
N HIS A 30 4.41 -15.72 10.99
CA HIS A 30 3.93 -15.53 12.35
C HIS A 30 2.82 -16.50 12.78
N GLY A 31 2.50 -17.50 11.95
CA GLY A 31 1.54 -18.57 12.26
C GLY A 31 0.08 -18.17 12.01
N CYS A 32 -0.20 -17.07 11.33
CA CYS A 32 -1.55 -16.67 10.97
C CYS A 32 -2.08 -17.52 9.81
N ASN A 33 -3.35 -17.89 9.87
CA ASN A 33 -4.04 -18.53 8.75
C ASN A 33 -4.55 -17.46 7.77
N ILE A 34 -4.03 -17.46 6.55
CA ILE A 34 -4.39 -16.51 5.48
C ILE A 34 -5.30 -17.13 4.40
N HIS A 35 -5.88 -18.30 4.63
CA HIS A 35 -6.84 -18.93 3.70
C HIS A 35 -8.27 -18.46 3.98
N ASP A 36 -8.52 -17.17 3.73
CA ASP A 36 -9.80 -16.50 4.00
C ASP A 36 -10.08 -15.42 2.93
N GLU A 37 -11.35 -15.18 2.59
CA GLU A 37 -11.73 -14.13 1.63
C GLU A 37 -11.30 -12.73 2.11
N LEU A 38 -11.20 -12.53 3.43
CA LEU A 38 -10.67 -11.32 4.06
C LEU A 38 -9.23 -11.47 4.53
N TRP A 39 -8.41 -12.37 4.00
CA TRP A 39 -7.08 -12.69 4.56
C TRP A 39 -6.22 -11.48 4.95
N SER A 40 -6.22 -10.40 4.15
CA SER A 40 -5.42 -9.20 4.42
C SER A 40 -6.00 -8.32 5.54
N SER A 41 -7.31 -8.44 5.77
CA SER A 41 -8.08 -7.63 6.72
C SER A 41 -8.55 -8.41 7.96
N LYS A 42 -8.50 -9.74 7.94
CA LYS A 42 -8.93 -10.62 9.03
C LYS A 42 -8.15 -10.35 10.32
N MET A 43 -6.85 -10.07 10.19
CA MET A 43 -6.00 -9.74 11.33
C MET A 43 -6.37 -8.41 11.98
N LEU A 44 -7.13 -7.53 11.32
CA LEU A 44 -7.69 -6.32 11.96
C LEU A 44 -8.71 -6.67 13.03
N ILE A 45 -9.33 -7.84 12.94
CA ILE A 45 -10.29 -8.34 13.92
C ILE A 45 -9.60 -9.26 14.91
N GLU A 46 -8.88 -10.26 14.41
CA GLU A 46 -8.39 -11.36 15.26
C GLU A 46 -7.11 -11.00 16.04
N ASN A 47 -6.21 -10.22 15.44
CA ASN A 47 -4.92 -9.91 16.05
C ASN A 47 -4.28 -8.61 15.52
N PRO A 48 -4.81 -7.41 15.84
CA PRO A 48 -4.25 -6.14 15.36
C PRO A 48 -2.77 -5.93 15.70
N GLU A 49 -2.31 -6.56 16.79
CA GLU A 49 -0.92 -6.44 17.24
C GLU A 49 0.05 -7.15 16.30
N ILE A 50 -0.36 -8.21 15.59
CA ILE A 50 0.52 -8.86 14.60
C ILE A 50 0.77 -7.97 13.39
N ILE A 51 -0.21 -7.17 12.98
CA ILE A 51 -0.08 -6.21 11.88
C ILE A 51 1.03 -5.20 12.21
N LYS A 52 1.02 -4.63 13.42
CA LYS A 52 2.10 -3.74 13.86
C LYS A 52 3.45 -4.43 13.89
N LYS A 53 3.50 -5.69 14.34
CA LYS A 53 4.75 -6.47 14.38
C LYS A 53 5.34 -6.67 12.99
N VAL A 54 4.53 -6.97 11.98
CA VAL A 54 4.95 -7.08 10.57
C VAL A 54 5.45 -5.74 10.03
N HIS A 55 4.76 -4.63 10.28
CA HIS A 55 5.26 -3.32 9.87
C HIS A 55 6.60 -2.97 10.55
N ILE A 56 6.75 -3.25 11.84
CA ILE A 56 7.99 -3.01 12.57
C ILE A 56 9.12 -3.92 12.06
N SER A 57 8.86 -5.16 11.66
CA SER A 57 9.89 -6.03 11.08
C SER A 57 10.41 -5.48 9.76
N TYR A 58 9.54 -4.96 8.88
CA TYR A 58 9.97 -4.30 7.64
C TYR A 58 10.74 -3.00 7.89
N LEU A 59 10.30 -2.18 8.83
CA LEU A 59 11.04 -0.97 9.23
C LEU A 59 12.43 -1.31 9.81
N ALA A 60 12.52 -2.35 10.64
CA ALA A 60 13.79 -2.83 11.18
C ALA A 60 14.71 -3.35 10.06
N ALA A 61 14.15 -3.97 9.02
CA ALA A 61 14.88 -4.44 7.84
C ALA A 61 15.30 -3.33 6.86
N GLY A 62 14.85 -2.09 7.07
CA GLY A 62 15.25 -0.93 6.27
C GLY A 62 14.23 -0.45 5.23
N ALA A 63 12.95 -0.81 5.36
CA ALA A 63 11.91 -0.22 4.52
C ALA A 63 11.77 1.30 4.78
N ASP A 64 11.81 2.08 3.70
CA ASP A 64 11.56 3.52 3.74
C ASP A 64 10.07 3.84 3.75
N ILE A 65 9.24 2.96 3.17
CA ILE A 65 7.79 3.09 3.12
C ILE A 65 7.18 1.74 3.50
N ILE A 66 6.19 1.76 4.41
CA ILE A 66 5.35 0.60 4.72
C ILE A 66 3.95 0.78 4.15
N GLU A 67 3.39 -0.27 3.56
CA GLU A 67 2.02 -0.32 3.08
C GLU A 67 1.07 -0.81 4.18
N SER A 68 -0.04 -0.11 4.40
CA SER A 68 -1.03 -0.50 5.40
C SER A 68 -1.72 -1.82 5.03
N SER A 69 -2.38 -2.47 5.98
CA SER A 69 -3.19 -3.68 5.71
C SER A 69 -4.56 -3.37 5.06
N GLY A 70 -4.59 -2.42 4.12
CA GLY A 70 -5.79 -1.82 3.53
C GLY A 70 -6.29 -2.49 2.25
N TYR A 71 -5.51 -3.44 1.70
CA TYR A 71 -5.71 -4.05 0.39
C TYR A 71 -7.16 -4.50 0.13
N GLN A 72 -7.76 -5.30 1.04
CA GLN A 72 -9.17 -5.71 0.96
C GLN A 72 -10.10 -5.00 1.95
N ALA A 73 -9.59 -4.06 2.75
CA ALA A 73 -10.34 -3.44 3.85
C ALA A 73 -11.38 -2.46 3.30
N THR A 74 -12.59 -2.96 3.02
CA THR A 74 -13.71 -2.20 2.48
C THR A 74 -14.94 -2.31 3.38
N VAL A 75 -15.73 -1.23 3.45
CA VAL A 75 -16.99 -1.25 4.21
C VAL A 75 -17.92 -2.34 3.67
N ALA A 76 -17.99 -2.49 2.34
CA ALA A 76 -18.78 -3.53 1.69
C ALA A 76 -18.31 -4.94 2.07
N GLY A 77 -16.99 -5.19 2.05
CA GLY A 77 -16.39 -6.47 2.42
C GLY A 77 -16.70 -6.86 3.85
N PHE A 78 -16.49 -5.95 4.82
CA PHE A 78 -16.82 -6.24 6.22
C PHE A 78 -18.33 -6.46 6.43
N LYS A 79 -19.19 -5.65 5.81
CA LYS A 79 -20.65 -5.86 5.93
C LYS A 79 -21.12 -7.19 5.35
N ALA A 80 -20.51 -7.64 4.24
CA ALA A 80 -20.80 -8.96 3.67
C ALA A 80 -20.43 -10.12 4.63
N HIS A 81 -19.48 -9.88 5.54
CA HIS A 81 -19.04 -10.83 6.57
C HIS A 81 -19.73 -10.63 7.94
N GLY A 82 -20.82 -9.85 7.98
CA GLY A 82 -21.68 -9.73 9.17
C GLY A 82 -21.32 -8.61 10.14
N TYR A 83 -20.32 -7.77 9.82
CA TYR A 83 -19.96 -6.63 10.67
C TYR A 83 -20.96 -5.48 10.53
N GLY A 84 -21.19 -4.77 11.65
CA GLY A 84 -22.04 -3.58 11.68
C GLY A 84 -21.44 -2.43 10.86
N THR A 85 -22.27 -1.44 10.47
CA THR A 85 -21.77 -0.31 9.68
C THR A 85 -20.68 0.48 10.42
N GLU A 86 -20.87 0.81 11.71
CA GLU A 86 -19.87 1.55 12.50
C GLU A 86 -18.58 0.76 12.66
N GLU A 87 -18.70 -0.53 12.99
CA GLU A 87 -17.56 -1.44 13.12
C GLU A 87 -16.78 -1.58 11.80
N ALA A 88 -17.46 -1.72 10.67
CA ALA A 88 -16.83 -1.76 9.35
C ALA A 88 -16.07 -0.47 9.03
N LEU A 89 -16.63 0.70 9.37
CA LEU A 89 -15.96 1.99 9.20
C LEU A 89 -14.69 2.07 10.05
N ASP A 90 -14.75 1.61 11.30
CA ASP A 90 -13.62 1.61 12.22
C ASP A 90 -12.53 0.62 11.79
N LEU A 91 -12.88 -0.56 11.30
CA LEU A 91 -11.92 -1.54 10.79
C LEU A 91 -11.19 -1.04 9.54
N VAL A 92 -11.89 -0.36 8.62
CA VAL A 92 -11.26 0.28 7.45
C VAL A 92 -10.22 1.31 7.92
N LYS A 93 -10.57 2.18 8.87
CA LYS A 93 -9.61 3.15 9.44
C LYS A 93 -8.46 2.46 10.17
N LEU A 94 -8.76 1.42 10.94
CA LEU A 94 -7.78 0.69 11.74
C LEU A 94 -6.63 0.17 10.88
N SER A 95 -6.90 -0.26 9.65
CA SER A 95 -5.87 -0.74 8.71
C SER A 95 -4.73 0.26 8.49
N VAL A 96 -5.04 1.55 8.33
CA VAL A 96 -4.06 2.62 8.17
C VAL A 96 -3.50 3.06 9.51
N ARG A 97 -4.36 3.13 10.53
CA ARG A 97 -3.96 3.54 11.89
C ARG A 97 -2.84 2.66 12.46
N LEU A 98 -2.90 1.34 12.25
CA LEU A 98 -1.90 0.41 12.74
C LEU A 98 -0.53 0.64 12.09
N ALA A 99 -0.47 0.92 10.78
CA ALA A 99 0.78 1.27 10.11
C ALA A 99 1.35 2.61 10.62
N VAL A 100 0.50 3.61 10.82
CA VAL A 100 0.88 4.91 11.41
C VAL A 100 1.42 4.74 12.83
N GLN A 101 0.77 3.92 13.65
CA GLN A 101 1.23 3.59 15.01
C GLN A 101 2.56 2.84 14.99
N ALA A 102 2.69 1.81 14.16
CA ALA A 102 3.93 1.02 14.02
C ALA A 102 5.14 1.90 13.68
N ARG A 103 4.99 2.80 12.71
CA ARG A 103 6.03 3.80 12.38
C ARG A 103 6.38 4.68 13.57
N ASN A 104 5.37 5.21 14.28
CA ASN A 104 5.61 6.13 15.39
C ASN A 104 6.31 5.42 16.57
N GLU A 105 5.86 4.21 16.92
CA GLU A 105 6.48 3.38 17.96
C GLU A 105 7.92 3.01 17.58
N PHE A 106 8.18 2.70 16.31
CA PHE A 106 9.52 2.41 15.81
C PHE A 106 10.46 3.62 15.96
N LEU A 107 9.99 4.83 15.62
CA LEU A 107 10.78 6.06 15.78
C LEU A 107 11.06 6.37 17.25
N GLU A 108 10.07 6.18 18.12
CA GLU A 108 10.23 6.35 19.57
C GLU A 108 11.21 5.34 20.15
N ALA A 109 11.14 4.07 19.73
CA ALA A 109 12.11 3.06 20.11
C ALA A 109 13.53 3.44 19.65
N LYS A 110 13.68 3.94 18.41
CA LYS A 110 14.97 4.41 17.89
C LYS A 110 15.55 5.59 18.68
N ALA A 111 14.70 6.54 19.04
CA ALA A 111 15.10 7.72 19.80
C ALA A 111 15.53 7.40 21.25
N ASN A 112 15.10 6.26 21.78
CA ASN A 112 15.39 5.80 23.14
C ASN A 112 16.47 4.70 23.18
N ASP A 113 17.23 4.49 22.09
CA ASP A 113 18.27 3.46 22.01
C ASP A 113 17.76 2.04 22.33
N ALA A 114 16.52 1.74 21.96
CA ALA A 114 15.91 0.44 22.21
C ALA A 114 16.46 -0.63 21.24
N LEU A 115 17.03 -1.71 21.80
CA LEU A 115 17.50 -2.85 21.00
C LEU A 115 16.36 -3.69 20.41
N THR A 116 15.19 -3.70 21.08
CA THR A 116 14.04 -4.52 20.68
C THR A 116 12.73 -3.76 20.83
N LEU A 117 11.78 -4.01 19.92
CA LEU A 117 10.40 -3.51 20.00
C LEU A 117 9.44 -4.64 19.59
N ARG A 118 8.46 -4.97 20.44
CA ARG A 118 7.45 -6.03 20.19
C ARG A 118 8.07 -7.39 19.79
N GLY A 119 9.23 -7.71 20.39
CA GLY A 119 9.97 -8.93 20.09
C GLY A 119 10.67 -8.94 18.72
N ILE A 120 10.80 -7.77 18.07
CA ILE A 120 11.63 -7.54 16.89
C ILE A 120 12.94 -6.90 17.33
N THR A 121 14.06 -7.48 16.93
CA THR A 121 15.38 -6.88 17.14
C THR A 121 15.59 -5.75 16.13
N LEU A 122 15.87 -4.55 16.63
CA LEU A 122 15.99 -3.34 15.79
C LEU A 122 17.45 -3.07 15.36
N GLY A 123 18.41 -3.63 16.07
CA GLY A 123 19.83 -3.39 15.85
C GLY A 123 20.72 -4.29 16.69
N GLU A 124 21.97 -3.90 16.82
CA GLU A 124 22.96 -4.53 17.69
C GLU A 124 23.50 -3.51 18.70
N GLN A 125 23.89 -4.00 19.88
CA GLN A 125 24.58 -3.17 20.86
C GLN A 125 26.07 -3.11 20.56
N LEU A 126 26.62 -1.91 20.49
CA LEU A 126 28.05 -1.64 20.28
C LEU A 126 28.84 -1.71 21.60
N PRO A 127 30.19 -1.84 21.55
CA PRO A 127 31.02 -1.92 22.74
C PRO A 127 30.95 -0.72 23.68
N ASP A 128 30.55 0.46 23.18
CA ASP A 128 30.35 1.69 23.97
C ASP A 128 28.96 1.79 24.61
N GLY A 129 28.10 0.77 24.42
CA GLY A 129 26.75 0.70 24.94
C GLY A 129 25.67 1.27 24.03
N SER A 130 26.04 1.97 22.94
CA SER A 130 25.10 2.51 21.96
C SER A 130 24.48 1.43 21.06
N VAL A 131 23.37 1.74 20.39
CA VAL A 131 22.71 0.81 19.46
C VAL A 131 22.98 1.21 18.02
N ARG A 132 23.50 0.26 17.23
CA ARG A 132 23.57 0.36 15.78
C ARG A 132 22.34 -0.31 15.17
N TYR A 133 21.42 0.49 14.65
CA TYR A 133 20.18 -0.02 14.03
C TYR A 133 20.47 -0.73 12.72
N PHE A 134 19.72 -1.78 12.39
CA PHE A 134 19.83 -2.43 11.08
C PHE A 134 19.32 -1.54 9.94
N SER A 135 18.39 -0.65 10.24
CA SER A 135 17.94 0.44 9.37
C SER A 135 18.77 1.70 9.59
N GLU A 136 19.92 1.81 8.93
CA GLU A 136 20.75 3.03 9.00
C GLU A 136 20.43 4.06 7.89
N GLY A 137 19.68 3.67 6.85
CA GLY A 137 19.23 4.55 5.76
C GLY A 137 17.70 4.53 5.61
N ALA A 138 17.05 5.43 4.85
CA ALA A 138 17.56 6.54 4.06
C ALA A 138 16.65 7.80 4.15
N LEU A 139 15.68 7.84 5.08
CA LEU A 139 14.79 8.98 5.30
C LEU A 139 14.85 9.50 6.75
N PRO A 140 14.67 10.82 6.99
CA PRO A 140 14.52 11.36 8.35
C PRO A 140 13.36 10.74 9.14
N LYS A 141 12.40 10.13 8.43
CA LYS A 141 11.23 9.43 8.95
C LYS A 141 10.69 8.47 7.88
N PRO A 142 10.46 7.17 8.17
CA PRO A 142 9.78 6.26 7.25
C PRO A 142 8.36 6.73 6.92
N LEU A 143 7.87 6.42 5.72
CA LEU A 143 6.55 6.83 5.23
C LEU A 143 5.53 5.72 5.41
N VAL A 144 4.25 6.10 5.50
CA VAL A 144 3.11 5.18 5.47
C VAL A 144 2.33 5.38 4.18
N ALA A 145 2.22 4.33 3.40
CA ALA A 145 1.35 4.24 2.25
C ALA A 145 0.05 3.53 2.64
N ALA A 146 -1.10 4.17 2.43
CA ALA A 146 -2.38 3.49 2.62
C ALA A 146 -2.70 2.62 1.39
N SER A 147 -2.59 1.31 1.54
CA SER A 147 -2.86 0.31 0.50
C SER A 147 -4.33 0.28 0.12
N VAL A 148 -4.62 0.43 -1.18
CA VAL A 148 -5.94 0.41 -1.79
C VAL A 148 -5.91 -0.64 -2.90
N GLY A 149 -6.37 -1.86 -2.59
CA GLY A 149 -6.45 -2.94 -3.58
C GLY A 149 -7.60 -2.74 -4.58
N PRO A 150 -7.63 -3.49 -5.69
CA PRO A 150 -8.64 -3.36 -6.72
C PRO A 150 -9.98 -3.96 -6.30
N TYR A 151 -11.02 -3.69 -7.07
CA TYR A 151 -12.34 -4.29 -6.93
C TYR A 151 -12.28 -5.83 -7.03
N GLY A 152 -11.41 -6.37 -7.88
CA GLY A 152 -11.17 -7.81 -7.95
C GLY A 152 -10.77 -8.44 -6.62
N ALA A 153 -9.99 -7.74 -5.78
CA ALA A 153 -9.60 -8.25 -4.47
C ALA A 153 -10.77 -8.29 -3.47
N PHE A 154 -11.82 -7.48 -3.68
CA PHE A 154 -13.08 -7.57 -2.94
C PHE A 154 -13.95 -8.74 -3.42
N LEU A 155 -13.89 -9.12 -4.70
CA LEU A 155 -14.62 -10.27 -5.24
C LEU A 155 -14.05 -11.62 -4.78
N ALA A 156 -12.78 -11.65 -4.35
CA ALA A 156 -12.08 -12.84 -3.85
C ALA A 156 -12.07 -14.04 -4.83
N ASP A 157 -12.11 -13.78 -6.13
CA ASP A 157 -12.18 -14.78 -7.21
C ASP A 157 -10.97 -14.74 -8.18
N GLY A 158 -9.90 -14.03 -7.78
CA GLY A 158 -8.70 -13.83 -8.58
C GLY A 158 -8.87 -12.80 -9.71
N SER A 159 -9.99 -12.07 -9.79
CA SER A 159 -10.22 -11.05 -10.81
C SER A 159 -9.21 -9.90 -10.75
N GLU A 160 -8.47 -9.73 -9.65
CA GLU A 160 -7.35 -8.78 -9.54
C GLU A 160 -6.17 -9.07 -10.50
N TYR A 161 -6.20 -10.22 -11.19
CA TYR A 161 -5.26 -10.60 -12.25
C TYR A 161 -5.91 -10.79 -13.62
N ARG A 162 -7.20 -10.43 -13.77
CA ARG A 162 -7.95 -10.53 -15.03
C ARG A 162 -8.59 -9.20 -15.43
N GLY A 163 -9.25 -8.53 -14.48
CA GLY A 163 -9.91 -7.25 -14.69
C GLY A 163 -11.28 -7.33 -15.38
N ASP A 164 -11.87 -8.51 -15.50
CA ASP A 164 -13.11 -8.80 -16.23
C ASP A 164 -14.36 -8.76 -15.33
N TYR A 165 -14.51 -7.69 -14.54
CA TYR A 165 -15.53 -7.58 -13.48
C TYR A 165 -16.99 -7.50 -13.97
N GLY A 166 -17.22 -7.08 -15.22
CA GLY A 166 -18.56 -6.88 -15.77
C GLY A 166 -19.34 -5.69 -15.17
N VAL A 167 -18.67 -4.75 -14.50
CA VAL A 167 -19.30 -3.54 -13.91
C VAL A 167 -18.87 -2.26 -14.63
N GLN A 168 -19.68 -1.21 -14.53
CA GLN A 168 -19.41 0.10 -15.14
C GLN A 168 -18.34 0.88 -14.35
N THR A 169 -17.61 1.78 -15.02
CA THR A 169 -16.58 2.63 -14.40
C THR A 169 -17.13 3.46 -13.24
N GLU A 170 -18.34 3.99 -13.36
CA GLU A 170 -18.99 4.82 -12.33
C GLU A 170 -19.28 4.01 -11.06
N TYR A 171 -19.55 2.71 -11.18
CA TYR A 171 -19.72 1.83 -10.03
C TYR A 171 -18.39 1.63 -9.29
N LEU A 172 -17.29 1.43 -10.03
CA LEU A 172 -15.95 1.31 -9.46
C LEU A 172 -15.52 2.59 -8.74
N GLU A 173 -15.92 3.76 -9.25
CA GLU A 173 -15.65 5.05 -8.60
C GLU A 173 -16.37 5.15 -7.26
N VAL A 174 -17.68 4.84 -7.23
CA VAL A 174 -18.47 4.79 -5.98
C VAL A 174 -17.95 3.74 -5.00
N PHE A 175 -17.37 2.65 -5.49
CA PHE A 175 -16.73 1.63 -4.65
C PHE A 175 -15.47 2.15 -3.93
N HIS A 176 -14.62 2.93 -4.62
CA HIS A 176 -13.35 3.41 -4.06
C HIS A 176 -13.49 4.63 -3.14
N ILE A 177 -14.44 5.55 -3.43
CA ILE A 177 -14.61 6.81 -2.68
C ILE A 177 -14.65 6.62 -1.15
N PRO A 178 -15.51 5.76 -0.58
CA PRO A 178 -15.64 5.67 0.88
C PRO A 178 -14.35 5.21 1.55
N ARG A 179 -13.69 4.20 0.96
CA ARG A 179 -12.46 3.63 1.50
C ARG A 179 -11.33 4.67 1.49
N ILE A 180 -11.12 5.36 0.37
CA ILE A 180 -10.07 6.39 0.26
C ILE A 180 -10.33 7.54 1.24
N ALA A 181 -11.58 7.99 1.37
CA ALA A 181 -11.94 9.05 2.32
C ALA A 181 -11.60 8.66 3.77
N LEU A 182 -11.94 7.42 4.17
CA LEU A 182 -11.66 6.88 5.50
C LEU A 182 -10.16 6.72 5.75
N PHE A 183 -9.40 6.20 4.79
CA PHE A 183 -7.94 6.13 4.90
C PHE A 183 -7.32 7.51 5.10
N CYS A 184 -7.82 8.53 4.41
CA CYS A 184 -7.31 9.90 4.54
C CYS A 184 -7.59 10.53 5.92
N GLU A 185 -8.53 10.02 6.71
CA GLU A 185 -8.73 10.44 8.11
C GLU A 185 -7.58 10.04 9.04
N GLU A 186 -6.90 8.93 8.73
CA GLU A 186 -5.79 8.42 9.53
C GLU A 186 -4.43 9.02 9.13
N ASN A 187 -4.44 9.97 8.19
CA ASN A 187 -3.28 10.77 7.75
C ASN A 187 -2.06 9.93 7.29
N PRO A 188 -2.22 9.01 6.32
CA PRO A 188 -1.07 8.41 5.64
C PRO A 188 -0.29 9.49 4.87
N ASP A 189 0.97 9.17 4.54
CA ASP A 189 1.84 10.06 3.78
C ASP A 189 1.53 10.02 2.28
N VAL A 190 1.06 8.87 1.80
CA VAL A 190 0.70 8.59 0.40
C VAL A 190 -0.39 7.50 0.32
N LEU A 191 -1.16 7.46 -0.77
CA LEU A 191 -2.09 6.38 -1.11
C LEU A 191 -1.43 5.43 -2.12
N ALA A 192 -1.48 4.13 -1.86
CA ALA A 192 -0.98 3.09 -2.75
C ALA A 192 -2.15 2.39 -3.43
N CYS A 193 -2.59 2.90 -4.58
CA CYS A 193 -3.61 2.21 -5.38
C CYS A 193 -2.93 1.12 -6.18
N GLU A 194 -3.03 -0.13 -5.74
CA GLU A 194 -2.13 -1.20 -6.16
C GLU A 194 -2.86 -2.39 -6.77
N THR A 195 -2.11 -3.18 -7.55
CA THR A 195 -2.59 -4.38 -8.25
C THR A 195 -3.78 -4.10 -9.16
N VAL A 196 -3.87 -2.91 -9.75
CA VAL A 196 -5.01 -2.54 -10.62
C VAL A 196 -4.92 -3.32 -11.94
N PRO A 197 -5.88 -4.22 -12.25
CA PRO A 197 -5.76 -5.07 -13.44
C PRO A 197 -6.35 -4.44 -14.69
N CYS A 198 -7.27 -3.47 -14.55
CA CYS A 198 -8.00 -2.91 -15.69
C CYS A 198 -7.99 -1.40 -15.79
N TYR A 199 -8.08 -0.94 -17.04
CA TYR A 199 -8.00 0.48 -17.39
C TYR A 199 -9.20 1.27 -16.86
N ASP A 200 -10.40 0.69 -16.91
CA ASP A 200 -11.63 1.33 -16.41
C ASP A 200 -11.56 1.57 -14.90
N GLU A 201 -11.01 0.63 -14.14
CA GLU A 201 -10.77 0.83 -12.72
C GLU A 201 -9.70 1.90 -12.45
N ALA A 202 -8.64 1.95 -13.26
CA ALA A 202 -7.65 3.01 -13.15
C ALA A 202 -8.25 4.40 -13.41
N ILE A 203 -9.21 4.53 -14.35
CA ILE A 203 -9.98 5.76 -14.54
C ILE A 203 -10.81 6.10 -13.30
N ALA A 204 -11.54 5.12 -12.75
CA ALA A 204 -12.36 5.32 -11.56
C ALA A 204 -11.54 5.80 -10.36
N ILE A 205 -10.40 5.15 -10.10
CA ILE A 205 -9.44 5.56 -9.07
C ILE A 205 -8.91 6.96 -9.36
N ALA A 206 -8.49 7.25 -10.59
CA ALA A 206 -8.01 8.57 -10.99
C ALA A 206 -9.04 9.67 -10.75
N ARG A 207 -10.33 9.43 -11.03
CA ARG A 207 -11.42 10.37 -10.75
C ARG A 207 -11.60 10.59 -9.25
N THR A 208 -11.59 9.52 -8.46
CA THR A 208 -11.64 9.61 -6.99
C THR A 208 -10.46 10.41 -6.43
N LEU A 209 -9.26 10.18 -6.95
CA LEU A 209 -8.04 10.87 -6.52
C LEU A 209 -8.02 12.36 -6.93
N CYS A 210 -8.77 12.76 -7.95
CA CYS A 210 -8.89 14.16 -8.35
C CYS A 210 -9.66 15.01 -7.35
N ASP A 211 -10.53 14.41 -6.53
CA ASP A 211 -11.31 15.14 -5.53
C ASP A 211 -10.49 15.44 -4.27
N PRO A 212 -10.18 16.72 -3.99
CA PRO A 212 -9.43 17.09 -2.79
C PRO A 212 -10.24 16.91 -1.50
N LEU A 213 -11.58 16.83 -1.56
CA LEU A 213 -12.40 16.56 -0.38
C LEU A 213 -12.28 15.09 0.05
N THR A 214 -12.25 14.18 -0.92
CA THR A 214 -12.00 12.75 -0.70
C THR A 214 -10.55 12.51 -0.25
N THR A 215 -9.55 13.04 -0.95
CA THR A 215 -8.14 12.70 -0.69
C THR A 215 -7.46 13.56 0.38
N LYS A 216 -8.07 14.67 0.79
CA LYS A 216 -7.45 15.70 1.66
C LYS A 216 -6.07 16.15 1.15
N GLY A 217 -5.85 16.06 -0.16
CA GLY A 217 -4.61 16.40 -0.84
C GLY A 217 -3.42 15.45 -0.59
N ILE A 218 -3.64 14.26 -0.04
CA ILE A 218 -2.63 13.19 0.14
C ILE A 218 -2.24 12.61 -1.24
N PRO A 219 -0.95 12.63 -1.62
CA PRO A 219 -0.51 12.12 -2.92
C PRO A 219 -0.80 10.64 -3.07
N ALA A 220 -0.80 10.15 -4.30
CA ALA A 220 -1.05 8.74 -4.59
C ALA A 220 -0.09 8.20 -5.64
N TRP A 221 0.03 6.88 -5.70
CA TRP A 221 0.46 6.20 -6.92
C TRP A 221 -0.60 5.22 -7.38
N ILE A 222 -0.50 4.82 -8.64
CA ILE A 222 -1.27 3.71 -9.20
C ILE A 222 -0.30 2.67 -9.75
N SER A 223 -0.34 1.44 -9.25
CA SER A 223 0.41 0.32 -9.78
C SER A 223 -0.50 -0.76 -10.35
N PHE A 224 -0.04 -1.38 -11.43
CA PHE A 224 -0.82 -2.32 -12.23
C PHE A 224 -0.34 -3.76 -12.06
N SER A 225 -1.27 -4.71 -12.17
CA SER A 225 -0.94 -6.09 -12.48
C SER A 225 -0.86 -6.27 -14.00
N CYS A 226 0.18 -6.95 -14.48
CA CYS A 226 0.47 -7.12 -15.90
C CYS A 226 0.48 -8.59 -16.30
N LYS A 227 0.03 -8.85 -17.53
CA LYS A 227 0.04 -10.20 -18.13
C LYS A 227 1.26 -10.47 -19.02
N ASP A 228 1.93 -9.40 -19.43
CA ASP A 228 3.18 -9.40 -20.18
C ASP A 228 3.91 -8.06 -19.96
N GLU A 229 5.07 -7.89 -20.59
CA GLU A 229 5.93 -6.71 -20.44
C GLU A 229 5.24 -5.40 -20.86
N HIS A 230 4.23 -5.45 -21.72
CA HIS A 230 3.62 -4.28 -22.35
C HIS A 230 2.19 -4.00 -21.90
N HIS A 231 1.47 -5.01 -21.41
CA HIS A 231 0.04 -4.92 -21.15
C HIS A 231 -0.33 -5.22 -19.70
N ILE A 232 -1.27 -4.42 -19.17
CA ILE A 232 -1.97 -4.74 -17.93
C ILE A 232 -2.86 -5.98 -18.14
N SER A 233 -3.34 -6.56 -17.04
CA SER A 233 -4.14 -7.80 -17.06
C SER A 233 -5.34 -7.74 -18.02
N SER A 234 -6.09 -6.63 -18.09
CA SER A 234 -7.20 -6.46 -19.03
C SER A 234 -6.79 -6.26 -20.49
N GLY A 235 -5.51 -5.99 -20.76
CA GLY A 235 -4.93 -5.93 -22.10
C GLY A 235 -4.58 -4.55 -22.64
N GLU A 236 -4.88 -3.46 -21.93
CA GLU A 236 -4.36 -2.15 -22.28
C GLU A 236 -2.85 -2.05 -22.08
N THR A 237 -2.17 -1.28 -22.93
CA THR A 237 -0.75 -1.02 -22.77
C THR A 237 -0.47 -0.18 -21.52
N ILE A 238 0.62 -0.44 -20.81
CA ILE A 238 1.05 0.38 -19.66
C ILE A 238 1.32 1.85 -20.07
N ILE A 239 1.71 2.09 -21.32
CA ILE A 239 1.88 3.45 -21.88
C ILE A 239 0.56 4.21 -21.89
N LYS A 240 -0.52 3.60 -22.38
CA LYS A 240 -1.88 4.18 -22.34
C LYS A 240 -2.30 4.52 -20.91
N CYS A 241 -1.99 3.65 -19.94
CA CYS A 241 -2.22 3.92 -18.53
C CYS A 241 -1.41 5.13 -18.02
N ALA A 242 -0.12 5.20 -18.37
CA ALA A 242 0.76 6.31 -18.01
C ALA A 242 0.28 7.66 -18.58
N GLU A 243 -0.14 7.70 -19.84
CA GLU A 243 -0.69 8.90 -20.47
C GLU A 243 -1.97 9.42 -19.82
N MET A 244 -2.80 8.51 -19.30
CA MET A 244 -3.98 8.86 -18.51
C MET A 244 -3.58 9.41 -17.14
N ILE A 245 -2.69 8.70 -16.43
CA ILE A 245 -2.23 9.06 -15.09
C ILE A 245 -1.47 10.38 -15.06
N ASP A 246 -0.67 10.69 -16.08
CA ASP A 246 0.10 11.95 -16.17
C ASP A 246 -0.81 13.20 -16.20
N LYS A 247 -2.11 13.04 -16.51
CA LYS A 247 -3.11 14.11 -16.45
C LYS A 247 -3.70 14.29 -15.05
N VAL A 248 -3.49 13.32 -14.15
CA VAL A 248 -4.03 13.28 -12.80
C VAL A 248 -3.00 13.86 -11.84
N ARG A 249 -3.08 15.17 -11.60
CA ARG A 249 -2.08 15.88 -10.79
C ARG A 249 -1.83 15.23 -9.42
N GLN A 250 -2.85 14.66 -8.77
CA GLN A 250 -2.72 14.07 -7.44
C GLN A 250 -1.87 12.79 -7.43
N VAL A 251 -1.79 12.10 -8.57
CA VAL A 251 -0.94 10.93 -8.75
C VAL A 251 0.51 11.39 -8.98
N THR A 252 1.42 10.85 -8.19
CA THR A 252 2.85 11.15 -8.19
C THR A 252 3.69 10.00 -8.70
N GLY A 253 3.12 8.79 -8.79
CA GLY A 253 3.82 7.59 -9.22
C GLY A 253 2.94 6.68 -10.06
N ILE A 254 3.58 5.94 -10.96
CA ILE A 254 2.98 4.81 -11.69
C ILE A 254 3.90 3.61 -11.53
N GLY A 255 3.32 2.42 -11.39
CA GLY A 255 4.12 1.23 -11.17
C GLY A 255 3.54 -0.07 -11.70
N ILE A 256 4.28 -1.13 -11.43
CA ILE A 256 3.88 -2.51 -11.64
C ILE A 256 4.12 -3.23 -10.31
N ASN A 257 3.10 -3.94 -9.84
CA ASN A 257 3.23 -4.82 -8.68
C ASN A 257 2.48 -6.13 -8.89
N CYS A 258 2.75 -7.13 -8.04
CA CYS A 258 2.10 -8.44 -8.07
C CYS A 258 2.18 -9.15 -9.44
N THR A 259 3.21 -8.80 -10.22
CA THR A 259 3.47 -9.30 -11.57
C THR A 259 4.71 -10.18 -11.55
N ALA A 260 4.75 -11.19 -12.41
CA ALA A 260 5.90 -12.08 -12.52
C ALA A 260 7.18 -11.28 -12.87
N PRO A 261 8.33 -11.52 -12.21
CA PRO A 261 9.53 -10.70 -12.37
C PRO A 261 10.00 -10.56 -13.83
N GLU A 262 9.77 -11.57 -14.66
CA GLU A 262 10.09 -11.57 -16.09
C GLU A 262 9.34 -10.50 -16.89
N TYR A 263 8.17 -10.04 -16.44
CA TYR A 263 7.40 -8.99 -17.11
C TYR A 263 7.73 -7.59 -16.58
N VAL A 264 8.60 -7.50 -15.57
CA VAL A 264 9.07 -6.24 -15.02
C VAL A 264 10.31 -5.79 -15.79
N GLU A 265 10.14 -5.39 -17.04
CA GLU A 265 11.23 -4.83 -17.84
C GLU A 265 11.48 -3.33 -17.51
N SER A 266 12.75 -2.92 -17.54
CA SER A 266 13.28 -1.60 -17.11
C SER A 266 12.87 -0.36 -17.97
N GLY A 267 11.86 -0.48 -18.84
CA GLY A 267 11.79 0.31 -20.07
C GLY A 267 10.84 1.51 -20.15
N TYR A 268 9.90 1.72 -19.23
CA TYR A 268 8.89 2.79 -19.40
C TYR A 268 9.37 4.14 -18.86
N ARG A 269 9.56 5.11 -19.76
CA ARG A 269 9.83 6.51 -19.39
C ARG A 269 8.53 7.23 -19.06
N THR A 270 8.36 7.59 -17.79
CA THR A 270 7.25 8.41 -17.28
C THR A 270 7.77 9.68 -16.60
N LYS A 271 6.95 10.72 -16.50
CA LYS A 271 7.21 11.91 -15.67
C LYS A 271 6.93 11.65 -14.18
N SER A 272 6.29 10.53 -13.87
CA SER A 272 5.90 10.10 -12.53
C SER A 272 6.99 9.23 -11.89
N VAL A 273 6.96 9.06 -10.57
CA VAL A 273 7.84 8.13 -9.85
C VAL A 273 7.53 6.70 -10.29
N ALA A 274 8.55 5.93 -10.70
CA ALA A 274 8.38 4.51 -11.02
C ALA A 274 8.29 3.70 -9.73
N ILE A 275 7.33 2.77 -9.66
CA ILE A 275 7.14 1.87 -8.52
C ILE A 275 7.19 0.43 -9.02
N LEU A 276 8.05 -0.38 -8.40
CA LEU A 276 8.32 -1.73 -8.83
C LEU A 276 8.30 -2.65 -7.61
N VAL A 277 7.27 -3.48 -7.50
CA VAL A 277 7.16 -4.51 -6.45
C VAL A 277 6.89 -5.85 -7.13
N PRO A 278 7.93 -6.55 -7.64
CA PRO A 278 7.74 -7.81 -8.35
C PRO A 278 7.19 -8.89 -7.40
N LYS A 279 6.40 -9.82 -7.94
CA LYS A 279 5.96 -11.00 -7.20
C LYS A 279 7.14 -11.94 -7.00
N ILE A 280 7.57 -12.13 -5.76
CA ILE A 280 8.56 -13.16 -5.43
C ILE A 280 7.83 -14.51 -5.46
N GLY A 281 8.29 -15.44 -6.31
CA GLY A 281 7.65 -16.76 -6.46
C GLY A 281 7.59 -17.55 -5.15
N LYS A 282 6.61 -18.46 -5.06
CA LYS A 282 6.74 -19.67 -4.23
C LYS A 282 7.41 -20.74 -5.09
#